data_AF-A0A497DK66-F1
#
_entry.id   AF-A0A497DK66-F1
#
_cell.length_a   1.000
_cell.length_b   1.000
_cell.length_c   1.000
_cell.angle_alpha   90.00
_cell.angle_beta   90.00
_cell.angle_gamma   90.00
#
_symmetry.space_group_name_H-M   'P 1'
#
loop_
_entity.id
_entity.type
_entity.pdbx_description
1 polymer ?
#
loop_
_entity_poly.entity_id
_entity_poly.type
_entity_poly.pdbx_seq_one_letter_code
_entity_poly.pdbx_strand_id
1 'polypeptide(L)'
;TNDFEAINPLIDWNNNCGCVTITYNAPLKKYLMCVTDGWPTSGKMSSYILESDGITGPWKLVTYMKNFGEQGYFLNFPSKFISDDGKTAWLCYSGNYWDEVNGETIEVNPPGSHYGMVLQEIEFG
;
A
#
# COMPACT_ATOMS: atom_id res chain seq x y z
N THR A 1 11.73 -24.90 -2.57
CA THR A 1 12.33 -25.80 -1.55
C THR A 1 11.27 -26.08 -0.50
N ASN A 2 11.21 -27.29 0.07
CA ASN A 2 10.32 -27.63 1.20
C ASN A 2 11.02 -27.42 2.55
N ASP A 3 12.21 -26.80 2.53
CA ASP A 3 12.99 -26.45 3.70
C ASP A 3 12.44 -25.17 4.33
N PHE A 4 11.73 -25.31 5.44
CA PHE A 4 11.13 -24.20 6.18
C PHE A 4 12.19 -23.33 6.89
N GLU A 5 13.36 -23.89 7.22
CA GLU A 5 14.44 -23.12 7.87
C GLU A 5 15.06 -22.10 6.91
N ALA A 6 14.89 -22.30 5.60
CA ALA A 6 15.35 -21.38 4.57
C ALA A 6 14.38 -20.21 4.31
N ILE A 7 13.20 -20.17 4.94
CA ILE A 7 12.23 -19.08 4.75
C ILE A 7 12.78 -17.80 5.39
N ASN A 8 12.86 -16.74 4.60
CA ASN A 8 13.31 -15.42 5.03
C ASN A 8 12.28 -14.35 4.61
N PRO A 9 12.17 -13.24 5.36
CA PRO A 9 11.31 -12.14 4.97
C PRO A 9 11.74 -11.55 3.61
N LEU A 10 10.78 -11.17 2.78
CA LEU A 10 11.06 -10.48 1.51
C LEU A 10 11.55 -9.04 1.73
N ILE A 11 11.07 -8.42 2.81
CA ILE A 11 11.45 -7.08 3.28
C ILE A 11 11.46 -7.09 4.81
N ASP A 12 12.35 -6.29 5.40
CA ASP A 12 12.35 -6.02 6.83
C ASP A 12 12.45 -4.51 7.03
N TRP A 13 11.52 -3.97 7.80
CA TRP A 13 11.54 -2.60 8.27
C TRP A 13 10.88 -2.55 9.64
N ASN A 14 11.70 -2.30 10.66
CA ASN A 14 11.28 -2.26 12.05
C ASN A 14 10.01 -1.40 12.25
N ASN A 15 8.95 -2.04 12.74
CA ASN A 15 7.63 -1.45 12.98
C ASN A 15 6.98 -0.77 11.77
N ASN A 16 7.33 -1.16 10.55
CA ASN A 16 6.79 -0.58 9.31
C ASN A 16 6.28 -1.66 8.33
N CYS A 17 6.15 -2.92 8.75
CA CYS A 17 5.64 -4.01 7.90
C CYS A 17 4.31 -4.55 8.46
N GLY A 18 3.19 -4.04 7.97
CA GLY A 18 1.85 -4.51 8.31
C GLY A 18 1.13 -5.15 7.12
N CYS A 19 -0.06 -4.67 6.81
CA CYS A 19 -0.86 -5.21 5.71
C CYS A 19 -0.14 -5.04 4.37
N VAL A 20 -0.09 -6.11 3.57
CA VAL A 20 0.65 -6.15 2.30
C VAL A 20 -0.20 -6.70 1.16
N THR A 21 -0.05 -6.11 -0.02
CA THR A 21 -0.54 -6.66 -1.30
C THR A 21 0.55 -6.60 -2.36
N ILE A 22 0.51 -7.49 -3.35
CA ILE A 22 1.39 -7.45 -4.52
C ILE A 22 0.53 -7.57 -5.79
N THR A 23 0.76 -6.66 -6.74
CA THR A 23 0.15 -6.69 -8.07
C THR A 23 1.25 -6.70 -9.14
N TYR A 24 1.05 -7.46 -10.22
CA TYR A 24 1.91 -7.39 -11.39
C TYR A 24 1.38 -6.37 -12.41
N ASN A 25 2.18 -5.34 -12.72
CA ASN A 25 1.98 -4.40 -13.82
C ASN A 25 2.62 -4.99 -15.09
N ALA A 26 1.79 -5.61 -15.94
CA ALA A 26 2.25 -6.35 -17.12
C ALA A 26 2.94 -5.48 -18.19
N PRO A 27 2.45 -4.26 -18.52
CA PRO A 27 3.13 -3.38 -19.46
C PRO A 27 4.55 -2.99 -19.03
N LEU A 28 4.73 -2.65 -17.75
CA LEU A 28 6.05 -2.28 -17.20
C LEU A 28 6.91 -3.49 -16.82
N LYS A 29 6.31 -4.69 -16.76
CA LYS A 29 6.93 -5.94 -16.27
C LYS A 29 7.46 -5.80 -14.85
N LYS A 30 6.70 -5.14 -13.98
CA LYS A 30 7.07 -4.87 -12.59
C LYS A 30 6.03 -5.46 -11.64
N TYR A 31 6.49 -5.99 -10.52
CA TYR A 31 5.66 -6.22 -9.35
C TYR A 31 5.62 -4.95 -8.51
N LEU A 32 4.44 -4.56 -8.07
CA LEU A 32 4.19 -3.44 -7.16
C LEU A 32 3.67 -4.01 -5.85
N MET A 33 4.38 -3.75 -4.76
CA MET A 33 3.97 -4.14 -3.41
C MET A 33 3.48 -2.90 -2.66
N CYS A 34 2.25 -2.94 -2.15
CA CYS A 34 1.76 -1.93 -1.22
C CYS A 34 1.90 -2.46 0.20
N VAL A 35 2.41 -1.64 1.12
CA VAL A 35 2.47 -1.97 2.55
C VAL A 35 1.91 -0.82 3.36
N THR A 36 1.12 -1.13 4.38
CA THR A 36 0.68 -0.20 5.43
C THR A 36 1.30 -0.64 6.76
N ASP A 37 1.94 0.27 7.51
CA ASP A 37 2.68 -0.02 8.74
C ASP A 37 1.82 -0.58 9.89
N GLY A 38 0.52 -0.24 9.91
CA GLY A 38 -0.55 -1.07 10.45
C GLY A 38 -0.72 -1.14 11.97
N TRP A 39 -0.08 -0.28 12.76
CA TRP A 39 -0.28 -0.26 14.22
C TRP A 39 0.00 1.11 14.85
N PRO A 40 -0.86 1.63 15.77
CA PRO A 40 -2.12 1.06 16.28
C PRO A 40 -3.36 1.44 15.44
N THR A 41 -4.46 0.67 15.56
CA THR A 41 -5.75 0.95 14.90
C THR A 41 -6.40 2.29 15.31
N SER A 42 -5.87 2.90 16.36
CA SER A 42 -6.27 4.18 16.95
C SER A 42 -5.34 5.34 16.61
N GLY A 43 -4.40 5.16 15.69
CA GLY A 43 -3.46 6.21 15.27
C GLY A 43 -3.38 6.32 13.75
N LYS A 44 -2.68 7.35 13.29
CA LYS A 44 -2.42 7.54 11.86
C LYS A 44 -1.47 6.45 11.32
N MET A 45 -1.69 6.01 10.09
CA MET A 45 -0.91 4.95 9.44
C MET A 45 -0.14 5.47 8.24
N SER A 46 1.09 5.02 8.06
CA SER A 46 1.85 5.29 6.84
C SER A 46 1.79 4.11 5.89
N SER A 47 1.79 4.42 4.60
CA SER A 47 1.84 3.40 3.56
C SER A 47 3.01 3.66 2.62
N TYR A 48 3.49 2.63 1.95
CA TYR A 48 4.54 2.76 0.96
C TYR A 48 4.38 1.75 -0.16
N ILE A 49 4.98 2.09 -1.30
CA ILE A 49 4.97 1.25 -2.50
C ILE A 49 6.41 0.84 -2.78
N LEU A 50 6.59 -0.45 -3.02
CA LEU A 50 7.85 -1.03 -3.47
C LEU A 50 7.67 -1.61 -4.88
N GLU A 51 8.76 -1.66 -5.64
CA GLU A 51 8.80 -2.34 -6.94
C GLU A 51 9.84 -3.45 -6.98
N SER A 52 9.61 -4.44 -7.84
CA SER A 52 10.62 -5.45 -8.18
C SER A 52 10.39 -6.04 -9.58
N ASP A 53 11.47 -6.53 -10.19
CA ASP A 53 11.40 -7.36 -11.40
C ASP A 53 10.96 -8.80 -11.07
N GLY A 54 11.02 -9.22 -9.80
CA GLY A 54 10.64 -10.56 -9.36
C GLY A 54 9.72 -10.53 -8.13
N ILE A 55 8.79 -11.48 -8.04
CA ILE A 55 7.83 -11.54 -6.92
C ILE A 55 8.49 -11.78 -5.56
N THR A 56 9.72 -12.31 -5.54
CA THR A 56 10.51 -12.52 -4.32
C THR A 56 11.58 -11.43 -4.11
N GLY A 57 11.54 -10.33 -4.86
CA GLY A 57 12.52 -9.26 -4.77
C GLY A 57 13.72 -9.41 -5.72
N PRO A 58 14.77 -8.58 -5.55
CA PRO A 58 14.90 -7.55 -4.50
C PRO A 58 13.86 -6.43 -4.67
N TRP A 59 13.35 -5.94 -3.55
CA TRP A 59 12.36 -4.86 -3.53
C TRP A 59 13.02 -3.50 -3.36
N LYS A 60 12.54 -2.51 -4.11
CA LYS A 60 13.03 -1.12 -4.07
C LYS A 60 11.89 -0.17 -3.70
N LEU A 61 12.16 0.80 -2.84
CA LEU A 61 11.18 1.81 -2.47
C LEU A 61 10.88 2.74 -3.66
N VAL A 62 9.62 2.80 -4.06
CA VAL A 62 9.11 3.77 -5.05
C VAL A 62 8.71 5.05 -4.33
N THR A 63 7.86 4.92 -3.30
CA THR A 63 7.39 6.08 -2.53
C THR A 63 6.99 5.69 -1.12
N TYR A 64 7.18 6.61 -0.18
CA TYR A 64 6.71 6.53 1.19
C TYR A 64 5.68 7.64 1.43
N MET A 65 4.47 7.23 1.79
CA MET A 65 3.31 8.10 1.99
C MET A 65 2.97 8.14 3.48
N LYS A 66 3.59 9.08 4.18
CA LYS A 66 3.36 9.31 5.61
C LYS A 66 1.89 9.70 5.85
N ASN A 67 1.24 9.04 6.80
CA ASN A 67 -0.16 9.32 7.19
C ASN A 67 -1.14 9.29 5.98
N PHE A 68 -0.94 8.37 5.04
CA PHE A 68 -1.81 8.26 3.86
C PHE A 68 -3.25 7.90 4.26
N GLY A 69 -4.24 8.63 3.73
CA GLY A 69 -5.64 8.43 4.13
C GLY A 69 -5.91 8.83 5.58
N GLU A 70 -4.90 9.38 6.26
CA GLU A 70 -4.70 9.45 7.72
C GLU A 70 -4.79 8.10 8.44
N GLN A 71 -5.75 7.25 8.10
CA GLN A 71 -5.87 5.86 8.48
C GLN A 71 -6.24 5.02 7.25
N GLY A 72 -5.50 5.16 6.14
CA GLY A 72 -5.70 4.36 4.93
C GLY A 72 -5.06 2.97 5.06
N TYR A 73 -5.81 1.91 4.75
CA TYR A 73 -5.36 0.52 4.82
C TYR A 73 -5.92 -0.34 3.67
N PHE A 74 -5.40 -1.58 3.54
CA PHE A 74 -5.70 -2.48 2.41
C PHE A 74 -5.41 -1.87 1.03
N LEU A 75 -4.31 -1.11 0.90
CA LEU A 75 -3.90 -0.55 -0.38
C LEU A 75 -3.61 -1.67 -1.39
N ASN A 76 -4.16 -1.55 -2.59
CA ASN A 76 -3.90 -2.46 -3.70
C ASN A 76 -4.07 -1.75 -5.06
N PHE A 77 -3.38 -2.28 -6.06
CA PHE A 77 -3.60 -1.91 -7.46
C PHE A 77 -4.36 -3.05 -8.14
N PRO A 78 -5.68 -2.96 -8.41
CA PRO A 78 -6.36 -4.00 -9.17
C PRO A 78 -5.81 -4.02 -10.61
N SER A 79 -5.18 -5.13 -11.03
CA SER A 79 -4.51 -5.23 -12.32
C SER A 79 -5.40 -4.93 -13.53
N LYS A 80 -6.71 -5.14 -13.39
CA LYS A 80 -7.73 -4.83 -14.41
C LYS A 80 -7.82 -3.33 -14.74
N PHE A 81 -7.39 -2.46 -13.84
CA PHE A 81 -7.47 -1.01 -13.99
C PHE A 81 -6.10 -0.35 -14.15
N ILE A 82 -5.12 -1.09 -14.65
CA ILE A 82 -3.84 -0.56 -15.10
C ILE A 82 -3.97 -0.23 -16.59
N SER A 83 -3.49 0.95 -17.00
CA SER A 83 -3.52 1.41 -18.40
C SER A 83 -2.69 0.50 -19.32
N ASP A 84 -2.93 0.56 -20.62
CA ASP A 84 -2.23 -0.26 -21.61
C ASP A 84 -0.72 -0.03 -21.63
N ASP A 85 -0.26 1.18 -21.27
CA ASP A 85 1.16 1.53 -21.13
C ASP A 85 1.70 1.33 -19.70
N GLY A 86 0.83 0.95 -18.76
CA GLY A 86 1.14 0.68 -17.36
C GLY A 86 1.46 1.91 -16.52
N LYS A 87 1.28 3.13 -17.03
CA LYS A 87 1.64 4.37 -16.34
C LYS A 87 0.54 4.93 -15.47
N THR A 88 -0.71 4.62 -15.78
CA THR A 88 -1.88 5.03 -14.99
C THR A 88 -2.50 3.80 -14.34
N ALA A 89 -2.90 3.91 -13.08
CA ALA A 89 -3.55 2.84 -12.34
C ALA A 89 -4.58 3.40 -11.37
N TRP A 90 -5.46 2.53 -10.87
CA TRP A 90 -6.36 2.87 -9.77
C TRP A 90 -5.83 2.30 -8.46
N LEU A 91 -5.48 3.18 -7.51
CA LEU A 91 -5.21 2.81 -6.14
C LEU A 91 -6.54 2.55 -5.43
N CYS A 92 -6.73 1.31 -4.99
CA CYS A 92 -7.87 0.87 -4.21
C CYS A 92 -7.45 0.72 -2.74
N TYR A 93 -8.26 1.23 -1.81
CA TYR A 93 -8.03 1.14 -0.37
C TYR A 93 -9.33 1.39 0.41
N SER A 94 -9.27 1.24 1.73
CA SER A 94 -10.30 1.68 2.66
C SER A 94 -9.68 2.58 3.73
N GLY A 95 -10.49 3.40 4.39
CA GLY A 95 -10.01 4.19 5.53
C GLY A 95 -10.98 4.13 6.70
N ASN A 96 -10.46 4.15 7.92
CA ASN A 96 -11.29 4.28 9.12
C ASN A 96 -11.33 5.73 9.58
N TYR A 97 -12.47 6.17 10.09
CA TYR A 97 -12.70 7.55 10.50
C TYR A 97 -13.36 7.57 11.86
N TRP A 98 -12.86 8.44 12.73
CA TRP A 98 -13.37 8.65 14.07
C TRP A 98 -13.11 10.10 14.47
N ASP A 99 -13.92 10.64 15.38
CA ASP A 99 -13.89 12.08 15.71
C ASP A 99 -12.66 12.45 16.55
N GLU A 100 -12.45 11.80 17.70
CA GLU A 100 -11.28 12.00 18.56
C GLU A 100 -10.93 10.72 19.32
N VAL A 101 -9.65 10.33 19.32
CA VAL A 101 -9.08 9.20 20.08
C VAL A 101 -7.68 9.61 20.53
N ASN A 102 -7.42 9.56 21.84
CA ASN A 102 -6.15 9.97 22.45
C ASN A 102 -5.70 11.41 22.09
N GLY A 103 -6.62 12.32 21.78
CA GLY A 103 -6.32 13.70 21.38
C GLY A 103 -5.80 13.85 19.94
N GLU A 104 -5.78 12.77 19.16
CA GLU A 104 -5.64 12.84 17.71
C GLU A 104 -7.03 12.94 17.07
N THR A 105 -7.08 13.31 15.79
CA THR A 105 -8.27 13.31 14.92
C THR A 105 -7.89 12.73 13.56
N ILE A 106 -8.86 12.19 12.81
CA ILE A 106 -8.68 11.65 11.46
C ILE A 106 -9.43 12.53 10.45
N GLU A 107 -8.69 13.11 9.53
CA GLU A 107 -9.18 13.90 8.42
C GLU A 107 -9.37 13.06 7.16
N VAL A 108 -10.31 13.47 6.31
CA VAL A 108 -10.50 12.90 4.97
C VAL A 108 -9.45 13.49 4.03
N ASN A 109 -8.34 12.78 3.87
CA ASN A 109 -7.26 13.16 2.95
C ASN A 109 -6.62 11.91 2.31
N PRO A 110 -6.83 11.64 1.00
CA PRO A 110 -7.35 12.55 -0.02
C PRO A 110 -8.88 12.72 -0.01
N PRO A 111 -9.44 13.72 -0.75
CA PRO A 111 -10.88 13.89 -0.90
C PRO A 111 -11.59 12.64 -1.44
N GLY A 112 -12.78 12.35 -0.92
CA GLY A 112 -13.58 11.18 -1.31
C GLY A 112 -13.24 9.89 -0.56
N SER A 113 -12.22 9.91 0.31
CA SER A 113 -11.90 8.78 1.17
C SER A 113 -12.98 8.56 2.23
N HIS A 114 -13.30 7.30 2.52
CA HIS A 114 -14.31 6.92 3.51
C HIS A 114 -14.16 5.44 3.90
N TYR A 115 -14.92 5.00 4.90
CA TYR A 115 -15.04 3.58 5.25
C TYR A 115 -15.83 2.84 4.17
N GLY A 116 -15.10 2.25 3.23
CA GLY A 116 -15.64 1.64 2.03
C GLY A 116 -14.54 1.33 1.02
N MET A 117 -14.92 0.95 -0.20
CA MET A 117 -13.98 0.81 -1.31
C MET A 117 -13.75 2.18 -1.94
N VAL A 118 -12.58 2.76 -1.71
CA VAL A 118 -12.14 4.01 -2.33
C VAL A 118 -11.27 3.68 -3.53
N LEU A 119 -11.48 4.39 -4.63
CA LEU A 119 -10.70 4.28 -5.86
C LEU A 119 -10.15 5.66 -6.21
N GLN A 120 -8.82 5.78 -6.28
CA GLN A 120 -8.12 7.00 -6.68
C GLN A 120 -7.26 6.67 -7.90
N GLU A 121 -7.43 7.43 -8.99
CA GLU A 121 -6.54 7.32 -10.15
C GLU A 121 -5.17 7.91 -9.79
N ILE A 122 -4.10 7.22 -10.16
CA ILE A 122 -2.72 7.63 -9.95
C ILE A 122 -1.90 7.47 -11.23
N GLU A 123 -0.79 8.20 -11.30
CA GLU A 123 0.21 8.06 -12.35
C GLU A 123 1.57 7.70 -11.73
N PHE A 124 2.26 6.73 -12.31
CA PHE A 124 3.64 6.41 -11.99
C PHE A 124 4.57 7.40 -12.72
N GLY A 125 5.49 8.03 -11.98
CA GLY A 125 6.46 9.02 -12.51
C GLY A 125 7.66 8.43 -13.24
#